data_AF-A0A5Y3YL95-F1
#
_entry.id   AF-A0A5Y3YL95-F1
#
_cell.length_a   1.000
_cell.length_b   1.000
_cell.length_c   1.000
_cell.angle_alpha   90.00
_cell.angle_beta   90.00
_cell.angle_gamma   90.00
#
_symmetry.space_group_name_H-M   'P 1'
#
loop_
_entity.id
_entity.type
_entity.pdbx_description
1 polymer ?
#
loop_
_entity_poly.entity_id
_entity_poly.type
_entity_poly.pdbx_seq_one_letter_code
_entity_poly.pdbx_strand_id
1 'polypeptide(L)'
;ILGIPLSTCLRFLIPDVVNKGISKILYLDCDIICHGSLSELIDINLEGEIAGVILDSPDMQKRVKQLDYGVDFNGYFNAGVMLINNDEWRKNNVTQESLSMINSGKIFRYADQDVLNILLNGKVKYLQRKFNNKTTLSVNFDAEAK
;
A
#
# COMPACT_ATOMS: atom_id res chain seq x y z
N ILE A 1 -12.50 -19.81 8.41
CA ILE A 1 -11.09 -19.38 8.53
C ILE A 1 -10.57 -19.20 7.12
N LEU A 2 -10.53 -17.96 6.61
CA LEU A 2 -9.94 -17.73 5.29
C LEU A 2 -8.43 -18.00 5.42
N GLY A 3 -7.89 -18.85 4.55
CA GLY A 3 -6.49 -19.27 4.52
C GLY A 3 -5.56 -18.21 3.94
N ILE A 4 -5.75 -16.93 4.32
CA ILE A 4 -4.84 -15.86 3.93
C ILE A 4 -3.61 -15.92 4.85
N PRO A 5 -2.40 -16.02 4.29
CA PRO A 5 -1.18 -16.05 5.10
C PRO A 5 -1.11 -14.84 6.02
N LEU A 6 -0.68 -15.06 7.27
CA LEU A 6 -0.46 -13.98 8.24
C LEU A 6 0.44 -12.87 7.68
N SER A 7 1.38 -13.24 6.81
CA SER A 7 2.29 -12.31 6.12
C SER A 7 1.56 -11.27 5.27
N THR A 8 0.43 -11.61 4.64
CA THR A 8 -0.39 -10.67 3.85
C THR A 8 -1.08 -9.64 4.75
N CYS A 9 -1.39 -10.01 6.00
CA CYS A 9 -2.04 -9.13 6.96
C CYS A 9 -1.06 -8.27 7.77
N LEU A 10 0.26 -8.51 7.67
CA LEU A 10 1.26 -7.77 8.45
C LEU A 10 1.16 -6.28 8.21
N ARG A 11 0.93 -5.84 6.97
CA ARG A 11 0.79 -4.44 6.61
C ARG A 11 -0.33 -3.73 7.38
N PHE A 12 -1.45 -4.43 7.62
CA PHE A 12 -2.55 -3.91 8.42
C PHE A 12 -2.19 -3.76 9.90
N LEU A 13 -1.40 -4.70 10.41
CA LEU A 13 -1.10 -4.83 11.83
C LEU A 13 0.04 -3.92 12.31
N ILE A 14 0.87 -3.39 11.39
CA ILE A 14 2.05 -2.57 11.72
C ILE A 14 1.73 -1.49 12.78
N PRO A 15 0.69 -0.66 12.62
CA PRO A 15 0.30 0.37 13.60
C PRO A 15 -0.02 -0.13 15.02
N ASP A 16 -0.50 -1.37 15.14
CA ASP A 16 -0.88 -1.99 16.41
C ASP A 16 0.27 -2.74 17.09
N VAL A 17 1.27 -3.21 16.32
CA VAL A 17 2.43 -3.95 16.87
C VAL A 17 3.59 -3.04 17.26
N VAL A 18 3.71 -1.85 16.68
CA VAL A 18 4.75 -0.90 17.07
C VAL A 18 4.41 -0.22 18.40
N ASN A 19 5.43 0.33 19.07
CA ASN A 19 5.23 1.08 20.31
C ASN A 19 4.26 2.26 20.07
N LYS A 20 3.27 2.42 20.96
CA LYS A 20 2.23 3.45 20.88
C LYS A 20 2.77 4.89 20.85
N GLY A 21 3.97 5.14 21.37
CA GLY A 21 4.64 6.43 21.31
C GLY A 21 5.19 6.81 19.93
N ILE A 22 5.18 5.90 18.96
CA ILE A 22 5.58 6.18 17.57
C ILE A 22 4.39 6.78 16.82
N SER A 23 4.54 8.01 16.33
CA SER A 23 3.47 8.73 15.60
C SER A 23 3.54 8.55 14.08
N LYS A 24 4.69 8.17 13.52
CA LYS A 24 4.89 8.00 12.07
C LYS A 24 5.71 6.75 11.79
N ILE A 25 5.32 5.98 10.78
CA ILE A 25 5.99 4.74 10.37
C ILE A 25 6.27 4.80 8.87
N LEU A 26 7.49 4.49 8.44
CA LEU A 26 7.78 4.22 7.04
C LEU A 26 7.78 2.70 6.82
N TYR A 27 6.85 2.22 6.01
CA TYR A 27 6.79 0.84 5.56
C TYR A 27 7.37 0.69 4.16
N LEU A 28 8.15 -0.37 3.96
CA LEU A 28 8.76 -0.77 2.70
C LEU A 28 8.61 -2.29 2.53
N ASP A 29 8.22 -2.73 1.33
CA ASP A 29 8.28 -4.14 0.97
C ASP A 29 9.73 -4.66 1.00
N CYS A 30 9.87 -5.95 1.33
CA CYS A 30 11.18 -6.58 1.50
C CYS A 30 11.99 -6.74 0.20
N ASP A 31 11.38 -6.53 -0.95
CA ASP A 31 11.97 -6.61 -2.29
C ASP A 31 12.34 -5.25 -2.88
N ILE A 32 12.35 -4.19 -2.06
CA ILE A 32 12.71 -2.83 -2.47
C ILE A 32 14.22 -2.58 -2.34
N ILE A 33 14.82 -2.05 -3.40
CA ILE A 33 16.17 -1.50 -3.38
C ILE A 33 16.08 0.02 -3.20
N CYS A 34 16.58 0.53 -2.07
CA CYS A 34 16.65 1.96 -1.80
C CYS A 34 17.90 2.58 -2.41
N HIS A 35 17.74 3.34 -3.49
CA HIS A 35 18.84 4.04 -4.16
C HIS A 35 18.88 5.53 -3.75
N GLY A 36 19.39 5.80 -2.55
CA GLY A 36 19.54 7.15 -1.99
C GLY A 36 19.08 7.26 -0.53
N SER A 37 19.06 8.48 -0.01
CA SER A 37 18.58 8.76 1.36
C SER A 37 17.04 8.72 1.43
N LEU A 38 16.52 8.16 2.52
CA LEU A 38 15.09 8.16 2.85
C LEU A 38 14.65 9.38 3.66
N SER A 39 15.56 10.27 4.06
CA SER A 39 15.23 11.42 4.92
C SER A 39 14.12 12.28 4.33
N GLU A 40 14.20 12.58 3.03
CA GLU A 40 13.16 13.35 2.34
C GLU A 40 11.78 12.70 2.47
N LEU A 41 11.70 11.37 2.37
CA LEU A 41 10.43 10.64 2.50
C LEU A 41 9.90 10.65 3.94
N ILE A 42 10.79 10.47 4.92
CA ILE A 42 10.43 10.44 6.35
C ILE A 42 9.90 11.79 6.84
N ASP A 43 10.51 12.88 6.36
CA ASP A 43 10.22 14.24 6.81
C ASP A 43 8.94 14.83 6.20
N ILE A 44 8.34 14.16 5.20
CA ILE A 44 7.08 14.62 4.59
C ILE A 44 6.00 14.78 5.65
N ASN A 45 5.36 15.96 5.63
CA ASN A 45 4.16 16.23 6.40
C ASN A 45 2.94 15.64 5.68
N LEU A 46 2.24 14.75 6.38
CA LEU A 46 1.02 14.10 5.90
C LEU A 46 -0.23 14.97 6.03
N GLU A 47 -0.14 16.16 6.63
CA GLU A 47 -1.25 17.14 6.72
C GLU A 47 -2.52 16.57 7.37
N GLY A 48 -2.37 15.60 8.27
CA GLY A 48 -3.49 14.92 8.93
C GLY A 48 -4.08 13.76 8.14
N GLU A 49 -3.56 13.46 6.94
CA GLU A 49 -3.94 12.26 6.19
C GLU A 49 -3.46 10.98 6.88
N ILE A 50 -4.15 9.87 6.62
CA ILE A 50 -3.86 8.58 7.25
C ILE A 50 -2.54 8.01 6.74
N ALA A 51 -2.25 8.20 5.46
CA ALA A 51 -1.00 7.73 4.86
C ALA A 51 -0.54 8.60 3.69
N GLY A 52 0.77 8.66 3.51
CA GLY A 52 1.44 9.10 2.29
C GLY A 52 1.75 7.90 1.42
N VAL A 53 1.23 7.90 0.20
CA VAL A 53 1.27 6.75 -0.72
C VAL A 53 1.65 7.19 -2.13
N ILE A 54 2.13 6.27 -2.95
CA ILE A 54 2.53 6.55 -4.34
C ILE A 54 1.50 5.91 -5.28
N LEU A 55 0.98 6.67 -6.24
CA LEU A 55 0.10 6.14 -7.28
C LEU A 55 0.76 4.96 -8.01
N ASP A 56 -0.02 3.89 -8.22
CA ASP A 56 0.40 2.79 -9.06
C ASP A 56 0.43 3.22 -10.55
N SER A 57 0.98 2.39 -11.43
CA SER A 57 1.17 2.67 -12.85
C SER A 57 -0.14 3.05 -13.56
N PRO A 58 -0.09 3.83 -14.64
CA PRO A 58 -1.28 4.17 -15.43
C PRO A 58 -2.07 2.94 -15.91
N ASP A 59 -1.37 1.85 -16.21
CA ASP A 59 -2.02 0.59 -16.59
C ASP A 59 -2.77 -0.03 -15.41
N MET A 60 -2.24 0.06 -14.20
CA MET A 60 -2.96 -0.38 -13.01
C MET A 60 -4.19 0.49 -12.76
N GLN A 61 -4.08 1.82 -12.91
CA GLN A 61 -5.24 2.72 -12.81
C GLN A 61 -6.37 2.31 -13.77
N LYS A 62 -6.04 1.89 -15.00
CA LYS A 62 -7.03 1.40 -15.97
C LYS A 62 -7.62 0.06 -15.57
N ARG A 63 -6.78 -0.88 -15.10
CA ARG A 63 -7.22 -2.23 -14.71
C ARG A 63 -8.19 -2.18 -13.52
N VAL A 64 -7.90 -1.38 -12.50
CA VAL A 64 -8.76 -1.33 -11.31
C VAL A 64 -10.12 -0.69 -11.57
N LYS A 65 -10.22 0.23 -12.53
CA LYS A 65 -11.51 0.79 -12.99
C LYS A 65 -12.43 -0.25 -13.63
N GLN A 66 -11.89 -1.38 -14.07
CA GLN A 66 -12.67 -2.49 -14.62
C GLN A 66 -13.09 -3.49 -13.54
N LEU A 67 -12.60 -3.33 -12.30
CA LEU A 67 -12.96 -4.18 -11.16
C LEU A 67 -14.18 -3.58 -10.47
N ASP A 68 -15.19 -4.41 -10.21
CA ASP A 68 -16.41 -3.98 -9.54
C ASP A 68 -16.24 -4.07 -8.02
N TYR A 69 -15.59 -3.06 -7.44
CA TYR A 69 -15.48 -2.90 -5.99
C TYR A 69 -16.58 -2.01 -5.39
N GLY A 70 -17.47 -1.46 -6.22
CA GLY A 70 -18.53 -0.56 -5.77
C GLY A 70 -18.02 0.80 -5.25
N VAL A 71 -16.79 1.19 -5.60
CA VAL A 71 -16.16 2.45 -5.19
C VAL A 71 -15.43 3.06 -6.39
N ASP A 72 -15.56 4.37 -6.57
CA ASP A 72 -14.73 5.11 -7.53
C ASP A 72 -13.45 5.60 -6.83
N PHE A 73 -12.29 5.19 -7.33
CA PHE A 73 -11.02 5.52 -6.71
C PHE A 73 -10.53 6.91 -7.14
N ASN A 74 -10.18 7.75 -6.16
CA ASN A 74 -9.53 9.05 -6.38
C ASN A 74 -8.05 8.92 -6.81
N GLY A 75 -7.62 7.69 -7.11
CA GLY A 75 -6.26 7.27 -7.36
C GLY A 75 -6.02 5.93 -6.68
N TYR A 76 -5.42 4.98 -7.41
CA TYR A 76 -5.11 3.68 -6.86
C TYR A 76 -3.61 3.60 -6.57
N PHE A 77 -3.21 3.47 -5.31
CA PHE A 77 -1.81 3.47 -4.91
C PHE A 77 -1.21 2.07 -4.83
N ASN A 78 0.11 2.01 -5.02
CA ASN A 78 0.89 0.83 -4.72
C ASN A 78 1.20 0.77 -3.22
N ALA A 79 0.92 -0.36 -2.56
CA ALA A 79 1.07 -0.50 -1.12
C ALA A 79 2.48 -0.93 -0.66
N GLY A 80 3.45 -1.06 -1.57
CA GLY A 80 4.81 -1.46 -1.23
C GLY A 80 5.65 -0.37 -0.57
N VAL A 81 5.24 0.90 -0.66
CA VAL A 81 5.85 2.03 0.06
C VAL A 81 4.74 2.87 0.66
N MET A 82 4.73 2.98 2.00
CA MET A 82 3.72 3.76 2.72
C MET A 82 4.36 4.53 3.87
N LEU A 83 4.11 5.84 3.92
CA LEU A 83 4.39 6.66 5.09
C LEU A 83 3.10 6.76 5.92
N ILE A 84 3.03 6.03 7.02
CA ILE A 84 1.81 5.87 7.81
C ILE A 84 1.80 6.91 8.94
N ASN A 85 0.70 7.66 9.04
CA ASN A 85 0.37 8.45 10.22
C ASN A 85 -0.25 7.51 11.25
N ASN A 86 0.52 7.09 12.24
CA ASN A 86 0.14 6.05 13.17
C ASN A 86 -1.04 6.49 14.07
N ASP A 87 -1.10 7.77 14.41
CA ASP A 87 -2.18 8.33 15.23
C ASP A 87 -3.51 8.35 14.47
N GLU A 88 -3.50 8.84 13.23
CA GLU A 88 -4.71 8.84 12.38
C GLU A 88 -5.12 7.44 11.96
N TRP A 89 -4.17 6.53 11.71
CA TRP A 89 -4.48 5.13 11.43
C TRP A 89 -5.26 4.46 12.56
N ARG A 90 -4.80 4.63 13.81
CA ARG A 90 -5.49 4.12 15.00
C ARG A 90 -6.84 4.79 15.22
N LYS A 91 -6.90 6.12 15.12
CA LYS A 91 -8.13 6.90 15.30
C LYS A 91 -9.23 6.48 14.32
N ASN A 92 -8.85 6.07 13.11
CA ASN A 92 -9.77 5.59 12.09
C ASN A 92 -9.96 4.05 12.10
N ASN A 93 -9.45 3.33 13.10
CA ASN A 93 -9.56 1.87 13.24
C ASN A 93 -9.14 1.07 11.98
N VAL A 94 -8.20 1.59 11.19
CA VAL A 94 -7.89 1.04 9.85
C VAL A 94 -7.46 -0.42 9.92
N THR A 95 -6.72 -0.82 10.97
CA THR A 95 -6.33 -2.22 11.17
C THR A 95 -7.53 -3.16 11.26
N GLN A 96 -8.50 -2.83 12.12
CA GLN A 96 -9.66 -3.68 12.37
C GLN A 96 -10.59 -3.70 11.16
N GLU A 97 -10.79 -2.56 10.50
CA GLU A 97 -11.58 -2.49 9.27
C GLU A 97 -10.94 -3.29 8.13
N SER A 98 -9.61 -3.22 7.98
CA SER A 98 -8.88 -3.98 6.97
C SER A 98 -9.01 -5.48 7.20
N LEU A 99 -8.86 -5.93 8.45
CA LEU A 99 -9.02 -7.34 8.83
C LEU A 99 -10.46 -7.82 8.64
N SER A 100 -11.46 -7.00 8.98
CA SER A 100 -12.87 -7.33 8.74
C SER A 100 -13.16 -7.46 7.25
N MET A 101 -12.67 -6.50 6.45
CA MET A 101 -12.91 -6.46 5.01
C MET A 101 -12.25 -7.63 4.28
N ILE A 102 -10.98 -7.92 4.54
CA ILE A 102 -10.27 -9.04 3.90
C ILE A 102 -10.89 -10.40 4.28
N ASN A 103 -11.50 -10.51 5.46
CA ASN A 103 -12.17 -11.72 5.93
C ASN A 103 -13.66 -11.81 5.58
N SER A 104 -14.21 -10.82 4.85
CA SER A 104 -15.65 -10.75 4.53
C SER A 104 -16.14 -11.81 3.53
N GLY A 105 -15.23 -12.60 2.95
CA GLY A 105 -15.54 -13.54 1.86
C GLY A 105 -15.59 -12.90 0.47
N LYS A 106 -15.42 -11.57 0.37
CA LYS A 106 -15.19 -10.88 -0.90
C LYS A 106 -13.81 -11.23 -1.46
N ILE A 107 -13.72 -11.29 -2.79
CA ILE A 107 -12.46 -11.56 -3.49
C ILE A 107 -11.80 -10.22 -3.87
N PHE A 108 -10.62 -9.99 -3.32
CA PHE A 108 -9.75 -8.85 -3.64
C PHE A 108 -8.65 -9.33 -4.57
N ARG A 109 -8.57 -8.76 -5.78
CA ARG A 109 -7.70 -9.28 -6.84
C ARG A 109 -6.23 -9.03 -6.52
N TYR A 110 -5.95 -7.91 -5.87
CA TYR A 110 -4.64 -7.51 -5.36
C TYR A 110 -4.60 -7.54 -3.83
N ALA A 111 -5.38 -8.46 -3.23
CA ALA A 111 -5.39 -8.78 -1.81
C ALA A 111 -5.45 -7.53 -0.90
N ASP A 112 -4.43 -7.33 -0.07
CA ASP A 112 -4.38 -6.29 0.94
C ASP A 112 -4.26 -4.88 0.34
N GLN A 113 -3.65 -4.74 -0.84
CA GLN A 113 -3.57 -3.46 -1.54
C GLN A 113 -4.95 -2.94 -1.94
N ASP A 114 -5.86 -3.81 -2.38
CA ASP A 114 -7.24 -3.40 -2.70
C ASP A 114 -7.97 -2.92 -1.46
N VAL A 115 -7.86 -3.66 -0.35
CA VAL A 115 -8.49 -3.29 0.92
C VAL A 115 -8.04 -1.92 1.40
N LEU A 116 -6.73 -1.63 1.34
CA LEU A 116 -6.21 -0.33 1.73
C LEU A 116 -6.66 0.78 0.77
N ASN A 117 -6.68 0.52 -0.54
CA ASN A 117 -7.16 1.48 -1.52
C ASN A 117 -8.65 1.80 -1.33
N ILE A 118 -9.46 0.82 -0.94
CA ILE A 118 -10.89 1.02 -0.65
C ILE A 118 -11.06 1.84 0.64
N LEU A 119 -10.41 1.45 1.73
CA LEU A 119 -10.59 2.07 3.05
C LEU A 119 -10.00 3.48 3.14
N LEU A 120 -8.87 3.71 2.47
CA LEU A 120 -8.13 4.97 2.51
C LEU A 120 -8.46 5.89 1.33
N ASN A 121 -9.44 5.55 0.50
CA ASN A 121 -9.83 6.36 -0.65
C ASN A 121 -10.21 7.79 -0.20
N GLY A 122 -9.48 8.79 -0.71
CA GLY A 122 -9.68 10.20 -0.34
C GLY A 122 -9.17 10.58 1.06
N LYS A 123 -8.41 9.70 1.74
CA LYS A 123 -7.79 9.93 3.06
C LYS A 123 -6.27 9.73 3.04
N VAL A 124 -5.66 10.02 1.89
CA VAL A 124 -4.23 9.82 1.63
C VAL A 124 -3.61 11.03 0.95
N LYS A 125 -2.33 11.26 1.24
CA LYS A 125 -1.48 12.19 0.51
C LYS A 125 -0.73 11.44 -0.58
N TYR A 126 -0.92 11.84 -1.84
CA TYR A 126 -0.14 11.27 -2.94
C TYR A 126 1.27 11.87 -2.98
N LEU A 127 2.28 11.01 -2.88
CA LEU A 127 3.69 11.37 -2.90
C LEU A 127 4.27 11.27 -4.32
N GLN A 128 5.48 11.80 -4.49
CA GLN A 128 6.16 11.76 -5.78
C GLN A 128 6.48 10.33 -6.21
N ARG A 129 6.32 10.05 -7.51
CA ARG A 129 6.56 8.72 -8.10
C ARG A 129 7.97 8.18 -7.88
N LYS A 130 8.97 9.06 -7.70
CA LYS A 130 10.37 8.69 -7.46
C LYS A 130 10.57 7.75 -6.27
N PHE A 131 9.66 7.81 -5.28
CA PHE A 131 9.75 6.99 -4.07
C PHE A 131 9.29 5.54 -4.26
N ASN A 132 8.63 5.21 -5.37
CA ASN A 132 8.24 3.84 -5.70
C ASN A 132 8.20 3.64 -7.22
N ASN A 133 9.32 3.17 -7.77
CA ASN A 133 9.45 2.85 -9.19
C ASN A 133 9.52 1.34 -9.38
N LYS A 134 8.45 0.77 -9.95
CA LYS A 134 8.43 -0.64 -10.31
C LYS A 134 9.27 -0.88 -11.56
N THR A 135 10.25 -1.76 -11.44
CA THR A 135 11.05 -2.24 -12.57
C THR A 135 10.59 -3.64 -12.95
N THR A 136 10.18 -3.84 -14.20
CA THR A 136 9.90 -5.17 -14.71
C THR A 136 11.23 -5.84 -15.05
N LEU A 137 11.55 -6.93 -14.36
CA LEU A 137 12.63 -7.82 -14.76
C LEU A 137 12.12 -8.68 -15.93
N SER A 138 12.38 -8.26 -17.16
CA SER A 138 12.24 -9.12 -18.32
C SER A 138 13.55 -9.86 -18.52
N VAL A 139 13.56 -11.18 -18.29
CA VAL A 139 14.65 -12.03 -18.74
C VAL A 139 14.38 -12.31 -20.21
N ASN A 140 15.07 -11.62 -21.11
CA ASN A 140 15.11 -12.05 -22.51
C ASN A 140 15.91 -13.35 -22.51
N PHE A 141 15.22 -14.50 -22.56
CA PHE A 141 15.86 -15.72 -23.00
C PHE A 141 16.16 -15.54 -24.48
N ASP A 142 17.38 -15.12 -24.81
CA ASP A 142 17.89 -15.22 -26.16
C ASP A 142 17.92 -16.71 -26.52
N ALA A 143 16.90 -17.14 -27.26
CA ALA A 143 16.78 -18.49 -27.79
C ALA A 143 17.71 -18.74 -29.02
N GLU A 144 18.79 -17.97 -29.15
CA GLU A 144 19.75 -18.04 -30.27
C GLU A 144 21.18 -18.44 -29.84
N ALA A 145 21.30 -19.20 -28.75
CA ALA A 145 22.48 -20.02 -28.50
C ALA A 145 22.18 -21.49 -28.85
N LYS A 146 22.10 -21.78 -30.16
CA LYS A 146 22.23 -23.13 -30.72
C LYS A 146 23.22 -23.12 -31.86
#